data_AF-A0A4R5M9I3-F1
#
_entry.id   AF-A0A4R5M9I3-F1
#
_cell.length_a   1.000
_cell.length_b   1.000
_cell.length_c   1.000
_cell.angle_alpha   90.00
_cell.angle_beta   90.00
_cell.angle_gamma   90.00
#
_symmetry.space_group_name_H-M   'P 1'
#
loop_
_entity.id
_entity.type
_entity.pdbx_description
1 polymer ?
#
loop_
_entity_poly.entity_id
_entity_poly.type
_entity_poly.pdbx_seq_one_letter_code
_entity_poly.pdbx_strand_id
1 'polypeptide(L)'
;MACATWRHAHAHRLGRCRAARTLRYVAPGAARHALRNREAMTARILLLGGTGDALRIARALGPEHVYSLAGLGRVPADLACAVRVGGFGGAEGLARYLADERIALVLDATHPYAARISANAARACAAAQVPYWALRRAPWQPQHGDDWRMVDGWAGAIETIAPFSRVLFTLGREPLAHLDEVPAHQHWTVRCLDAHAGHARARVIDARGPFTLEGERMFIEAGRFGVVVSKNSGGDATEAKLAVARELGLPVVMMRRPALPHAHRAFVSTQDAIDALATLVQHT
;
A
#
# COMPACT_ATOMS: atom_id res chain seq x y z
N MET A 1 11.97 -8.16 -91.77
CA MET A 1 10.94 -8.09 -90.71
C MET A 1 10.63 -6.62 -90.49
N ALA A 2 9.36 -6.25 -90.66
CA ALA A 2 8.80 -4.90 -90.90
C ALA A 2 9.25 -3.84 -89.87
N CYS A 3 9.59 -2.59 -90.24
CA CYS A 3 8.74 -1.53 -90.82
C CYS A 3 7.55 -1.20 -89.88
N ALA A 4 7.25 0.03 -89.43
CA ALA A 4 7.47 1.35 -89.98
C ALA A 4 7.31 2.46 -88.91
N THR A 5 7.89 3.61 -89.22
CA THR A 5 7.68 4.99 -88.73
C THR A 5 6.24 5.50 -88.84
N TRP A 6 5.87 6.58 -88.11
CA TRP A 6 5.04 7.76 -88.52
C TRP A 6 4.76 8.64 -87.26
N ARG A 7 5.40 9.81 -87.05
CA ARG A 7 5.07 11.22 -87.45
C ARG A 7 3.80 11.86 -86.86
N HIS A 8 4.05 13.00 -86.17
CA HIS A 8 3.31 14.29 -86.14
C HIS A 8 1.88 14.35 -85.57
N ALA A 9 1.64 15.25 -84.58
CA ALA A 9 1.05 16.58 -84.83
C ALA A 9 0.75 17.36 -83.51
N HIS A 10 0.90 18.68 -83.63
CA HIS A 10 0.50 19.75 -82.70
C HIS A 10 -1.01 19.77 -82.39
N ALA A 11 -1.41 20.34 -81.23
CA ALA A 11 -2.05 21.66 -81.18
C ALA A 11 -2.65 22.00 -79.80
N HIS A 12 -2.55 23.29 -79.48
CA HIS A 12 -3.16 24.03 -78.38
C HIS A 12 -4.66 23.78 -78.19
N ARG A 13 -5.13 23.86 -76.93
CA ARG A 13 -6.27 24.75 -76.59
C ARG A 13 -6.33 25.11 -75.11
N LEU A 14 -6.38 26.42 -74.90
CA LEU A 14 -6.75 27.10 -73.66
C LEU A 14 -8.21 26.78 -73.30
N GLY A 15 -8.45 26.56 -72.01
CA GLY A 15 -9.80 26.44 -71.44
C GLY A 15 -9.79 26.88 -69.98
N ARG A 16 -9.93 28.19 -69.75
CA ARG A 16 -10.25 28.75 -68.44
C ARG A 16 -11.65 28.27 -68.04
N CYS A 17 -11.77 27.61 -66.89
CA CYS A 17 -13.00 27.63 -66.10
C CYS A 17 -12.64 27.84 -64.63
N ARG A 18 -12.97 29.03 -64.13
CA ARG A 18 -13.01 29.36 -62.71
C ARG A 18 -14.13 28.55 -62.06
N ALA A 19 -13.79 27.72 -61.07
CA ALA A 19 -14.74 27.29 -60.07
C ALA A 19 -14.13 27.59 -58.70
N ALA A 20 -14.67 28.63 -58.05
CA ALA A 20 -14.36 28.97 -56.68
C ALA A 20 -14.76 27.80 -55.77
N ARG A 21 -13.77 27.05 -55.27
CA ARG A 21 -13.96 26.18 -54.11
C ARG A 21 -13.47 26.94 -52.90
N THR A 22 -14.41 27.40 -52.09
CA THR A 22 -14.19 27.77 -50.69
C THR A 22 -13.42 26.65 -50.00
N LEU A 23 -12.12 26.86 -49.77
CA LEU A 23 -11.34 26.11 -48.80
C LEU A 23 -11.91 26.44 -47.42
N ARG A 24 -12.77 25.56 -46.88
CA ARG A 24 -13.01 25.55 -45.44
C ARG A 24 -11.69 25.16 -44.78
N TYR A 25 -11.09 26.12 -44.10
CA TYR A 25 -10.01 25.89 -43.15
C TYR A 25 -10.54 24.95 -42.06
N VAL A 26 -10.18 23.66 -42.12
CA VAL A 26 -10.39 22.74 -41.00
C VAL A 26 -9.19 22.90 -40.10
N ALA A 27 -9.40 23.51 -38.93
CA ALA A 27 -8.35 23.69 -37.94
C ALA A 27 -7.72 22.33 -37.58
N PRO A 28 -6.37 22.21 -37.54
CA PRO A 28 -5.70 20.99 -37.12
C PRO A 28 -5.72 20.88 -35.60
N GLY A 29 -6.90 20.66 -35.01
CA GLY A 29 -7.08 20.61 -33.56
C GLY A 29 -7.99 19.47 -33.07
N ALA A 30 -8.95 19.03 -33.87
CA ALA A 30 -9.96 18.06 -33.42
C ALA A 30 -9.51 16.60 -33.53
N ALA A 31 -8.61 16.26 -34.46
CA ALA A 31 -8.20 14.87 -34.70
C ALA A 31 -7.22 14.32 -33.65
N ARG A 32 -6.41 15.18 -33.00
CA ARG A 32 -5.49 14.75 -31.92
C ARG A 32 -6.19 14.55 -30.57
N HIS A 33 -7.35 15.18 -30.36
CA HIS A 33 -8.17 14.97 -29.17
C HIS A 33 -9.10 13.75 -29.33
N ALA A 34 -9.65 13.52 -30.52
CA ALA A 34 -10.54 12.38 -30.79
C ALA A 34 -9.83 11.02 -30.80
N LEU A 35 -8.50 10.97 -31.00
CA LEU A 35 -7.69 9.76 -30.87
C LEU A 35 -7.16 9.53 -29.43
N ARG A 36 -7.25 10.51 -28.53
CA ARG A 36 -6.97 10.33 -27.10
C ARG A 36 -8.13 9.70 -26.32
N ASN A 37 -9.35 9.72 -26.89
CA ASN A 37 -10.58 9.24 -26.26
C ASN A 37 -11.09 7.92 -26.84
N ARG A 38 -10.23 7.10 -27.49
CA ARG A 38 -10.66 5.86 -28.16
C ARG A 38 -10.03 4.56 -27.68
N GLU A 39 -9.39 4.59 -26.53
CA GLU A 39 -9.36 3.48 -25.59
C GLU A 39 -9.65 4.08 -24.22
N ALA A 40 -10.93 4.09 -23.83
CA ALA A 40 -11.31 4.21 -22.43
C ALA A 40 -10.79 2.95 -21.72
N MET A 41 -9.48 2.92 -21.50
CA MET A 41 -8.78 1.98 -20.67
C MET A 41 -9.39 2.14 -19.28
N THR A 42 -10.27 1.23 -18.88
CA THR A 42 -10.75 1.14 -17.51
C THR A 42 -9.54 1.28 -16.60
N ALA A 43 -9.48 2.37 -15.82
CA ALA A 43 -8.29 2.74 -15.07
C ALA A 43 -8.02 1.66 -14.02
N ARG A 44 -7.13 0.71 -14.35
CA ARG A 44 -6.88 -0.46 -13.51
C ARG A 44 -6.05 -0.04 -12.31
N ILE A 45 -6.62 -0.19 -11.11
CA ILE A 45 -6.00 0.19 -9.85
C ILE A 45 -5.25 -1.01 -9.28
N LEU A 46 -4.02 -0.78 -8.82
CA LEU A 46 -3.29 -1.67 -7.92
C LEU A 46 -3.34 -1.11 -6.50
N LEU A 47 -4.05 -1.80 -5.63
CA LEU A 47 -4.08 -1.52 -4.20
C LEU A 47 -3.03 -2.38 -3.47
N LEU A 48 -1.98 -1.75 -2.96
CA LEU A 48 -1.02 -2.42 -2.07
C LEU A 48 -1.56 -2.38 -0.64
N GLY A 49 -1.66 -3.53 0.04
CA GLY A 49 -2.26 -3.55 1.38
C GLY A 49 -1.71 -4.59 2.34
N GLY A 50 -2.62 -5.26 3.05
CA GLY A 50 -2.32 -6.01 4.28
C GLY A 50 -2.75 -5.28 5.56
N THR A 51 -3.59 -4.26 5.44
CA THR A 51 -4.19 -3.54 6.58
C THR A 51 -5.72 -3.63 6.52
N GLY A 52 -6.39 -3.40 7.66
CA GLY A 52 -7.85 -3.33 7.69
C GLY A 52 -8.42 -2.23 6.79
N ASP A 53 -7.72 -1.10 6.66
CA ASP A 53 -8.10 -0.02 5.75
C ASP A 53 -7.99 -0.41 4.29
N ALA A 54 -6.89 -1.09 3.91
CA ALA A 54 -6.75 -1.62 2.57
C ALA A 54 -7.85 -2.65 2.27
N LEU A 55 -8.22 -3.49 3.23
CA LEU A 55 -9.33 -4.43 3.05
C LEU A 55 -10.67 -3.71 2.84
N ARG A 56 -10.93 -2.62 3.56
CA ARG A 56 -12.13 -1.79 3.34
C ARG A 56 -12.15 -1.18 1.95
N ILE A 57 -11.02 -0.65 1.47
CA ILE A 57 -10.89 -0.12 0.11
C ILE A 57 -11.11 -1.24 -0.91
N ALA A 58 -10.48 -2.41 -0.72
CA ALA A 58 -10.58 -3.55 -1.63
C ALA A 58 -12.02 -4.03 -1.84
N ARG A 59 -12.87 -3.93 -0.81
CA ARG A 59 -14.30 -4.25 -0.91
C ARG A 59 -15.11 -3.26 -1.76
N ALA A 60 -14.60 -2.05 -1.96
CA ALA A 60 -15.20 -1.05 -2.83
C ALA A 60 -14.68 -1.14 -4.28
N LEU A 61 -13.70 -2.01 -4.56
CA LEU A 61 -13.09 -2.16 -5.89
C LEU A 61 -13.80 -3.25 -6.71
N GLY A 62 -13.98 -3.00 -8.01
CA GLY A 62 -14.49 -3.95 -8.99
C GLY A 62 -13.47 -5.02 -9.46
N PRO A 63 -13.93 -6.04 -10.22
CA PRO A 63 -13.14 -7.19 -10.67
C PRO A 63 -11.93 -6.85 -11.55
N GLU A 64 -11.95 -5.68 -12.19
CA GLU A 64 -10.87 -5.17 -13.02
C GLU A 64 -9.70 -4.61 -12.20
N HIS A 65 -9.83 -4.43 -10.90
CA HIS A 65 -8.76 -3.93 -10.03
C HIS A 65 -8.03 -5.06 -9.29
N VAL A 66 -6.86 -4.76 -8.74
CA VAL A 66 -6.03 -5.75 -8.05
C VAL A 66 -5.73 -5.31 -6.62
N TYR A 67 -6.05 -6.17 -5.66
CA TYR A 67 -5.59 -6.09 -4.28
C TYR A 67 -4.35 -6.99 -4.07
N SER A 68 -3.22 -6.40 -3.68
CA SER A 68 -1.96 -7.12 -3.49
C SER A 68 -1.57 -7.26 -2.01
N LEU A 69 -1.29 -8.50 -1.62
CA LEU A 69 -0.84 -8.90 -0.29
C LEU A 69 0.58 -9.47 -0.34
N ALA A 70 1.37 -9.19 0.70
CA ALA A 70 2.70 -9.79 0.84
C ALA A 70 2.68 -11.30 1.16
N GLY A 71 1.50 -11.87 1.48
CA GLY A 71 1.36 -13.25 1.96
C GLY A 71 1.45 -13.41 3.48
N LEU A 72 1.31 -12.31 4.22
CA LEU A 72 1.21 -12.33 5.68
C LEU A 72 -0.27 -12.33 6.07
N GLY A 73 -0.72 -13.39 6.76
CA GLY A 73 -2.11 -13.55 7.20
C GLY A 73 -3.06 -14.20 6.17
N ARG A 74 -4.36 -14.13 6.45
CA ARG A 74 -5.41 -14.79 5.63
C ARG A 74 -5.73 -13.98 4.38
N VAL A 75 -5.82 -14.66 3.24
CA VAL A 75 -6.32 -14.09 1.99
C VAL A 75 -7.85 -13.98 2.06
N PRO A 76 -8.44 -12.79 1.87
CA PRO A 76 -9.89 -12.62 1.79
C PRO A 76 -10.45 -13.37 0.58
N ALA A 77 -11.59 -14.04 0.76
CA ALA A 77 -12.27 -14.78 -0.32
C ALA A 77 -13.57 -14.10 -0.78
N ASP A 78 -13.97 -13.01 -0.11
CA ASP A 78 -15.21 -12.27 -0.28
C ASP A 78 -15.05 -11.00 -1.13
N LEU A 79 -13.95 -10.85 -1.88
CA LEU A 79 -13.65 -9.65 -2.65
C LEU A 79 -14.08 -9.78 -4.11
N ALA A 80 -14.68 -8.71 -4.65
CA ALA A 80 -14.98 -8.61 -6.07
C ALA A 80 -13.72 -8.37 -6.92
N CYS A 81 -12.76 -7.58 -6.41
CA CYS A 81 -11.48 -7.34 -7.07
C CYS A 81 -10.56 -8.57 -7.07
N ALA A 82 -9.65 -8.63 -8.04
CA ALA A 82 -8.67 -9.69 -8.12
C ALA A 82 -7.69 -9.61 -6.94
N VAL A 83 -7.32 -10.75 -6.36
CA VAL A 83 -6.35 -10.80 -5.24
C VAL A 83 -5.06 -11.45 -5.70
N ARG A 84 -3.95 -10.76 -5.45
CA ARG A 84 -2.59 -11.26 -5.70
C ARG A 84 -1.83 -11.43 -4.39
N VAL A 85 -1.09 -12.52 -4.27
CA VAL A 85 -0.24 -12.81 -3.11
C VAL A 85 1.21 -12.99 -3.53
N GLY A 86 2.13 -12.36 -2.80
CA GLY A 86 3.58 -12.53 -2.96
C GLY A 86 4.30 -11.23 -3.33
N GLY A 87 5.63 -11.28 -3.31
CA GLY A 87 6.47 -10.14 -3.68
C GLY A 87 6.44 -9.82 -5.17
N PHE A 88 6.91 -8.62 -5.53
CA PHE A 88 7.06 -8.19 -6.93
C PHE A 88 8.49 -8.36 -7.47
N GLY A 89 9.47 -8.73 -6.63
CA GLY A 89 10.89 -8.73 -7.04
C GLY A 89 11.51 -7.32 -7.03
N GLY A 90 11.22 -6.52 -6.00
CA GLY A 90 11.74 -5.16 -5.87
C GLY A 90 11.00 -4.13 -6.73
N ALA A 91 11.58 -2.93 -6.86
CA ALA A 91 11.00 -1.84 -7.63
C ALA A 91 10.93 -2.16 -9.13
N GLU A 92 11.95 -2.81 -9.69
CA GLU A 92 12.00 -3.17 -11.12
C GLU A 92 10.97 -4.21 -11.49
N GLY A 93 10.82 -5.24 -10.67
CA GLY A 93 9.77 -6.24 -10.88
C GLY A 93 8.37 -5.67 -10.69
N LEU A 94 8.18 -4.72 -9.76
CA LEU A 94 6.93 -3.99 -9.67
C LEU A 94 6.68 -3.12 -10.91
N ALA A 95 7.68 -2.40 -11.43
CA ALA A 95 7.52 -1.58 -12.64
C ALA A 95 7.10 -2.42 -13.86
N ARG A 96 7.70 -3.60 -14.05
CA ARG A 96 7.27 -4.56 -15.08
C ARG A 96 5.82 -4.99 -14.87
N TYR A 97 5.45 -5.36 -13.65
CA TYR A 97 4.07 -5.70 -13.31
C TYR A 97 3.08 -4.55 -13.63
N LEU A 98 3.44 -3.30 -13.34
CA LEU A 98 2.60 -2.14 -13.67
C LEU A 98 2.35 -2.03 -15.18
N ALA A 99 3.37 -2.27 -16.00
CA ALA A 99 3.26 -2.23 -17.45
C ALA A 99 2.46 -3.43 -18.00
N ASP A 100 2.81 -4.65 -17.60
CA ASP A 100 2.21 -5.89 -18.10
C ASP A 100 0.70 -5.95 -17.79
N GLU A 101 0.32 -5.51 -16.58
CA GLU A 101 -1.08 -5.48 -16.14
C GLU A 101 -1.81 -4.19 -16.50
N ARG A 102 -1.14 -3.25 -17.19
CA ARG A 102 -1.68 -1.94 -17.58
C ARG A 102 -2.29 -1.19 -16.39
N ILE A 103 -1.59 -1.18 -15.26
CA ILE A 103 -2.01 -0.46 -14.05
C ILE A 103 -1.96 1.05 -14.32
N ALA A 104 -3.09 1.72 -14.12
CA ALA A 104 -3.23 3.16 -14.31
C ALA A 104 -3.06 3.97 -13.01
N LEU A 105 -3.16 3.33 -11.84
CA LEU A 105 -2.98 3.95 -10.53
C LEU A 105 -2.49 2.93 -9.51
N VAL A 106 -1.52 3.32 -8.69
CA VAL A 106 -1.15 2.59 -7.47
C VAL A 106 -1.66 3.35 -6.25
N LEU A 107 -2.46 2.67 -5.42
CA LEU A 107 -2.80 3.15 -4.07
C LEU A 107 -2.06 2.31 -3.02
N ASP A 108 -1.13 2.94 -2.32
CA ASP A 108 -0.41 2.33 -1.22
C ASP A 108 -1.15 2.53 0.12
N ALA A 109 -1.86 1.49 0.54
CA ALA A 109 -2.52 1.36 1.83
C ALA A 109 -1.83 0.30 2.73
N THR A 110 -0.52 0.09 2.53
CA THR A 110 0.28 -0.83 3.34
C THR A 110 0.46 -0.30 4.77
N HIS A 111 0.92 -1.17 5.68
CA HIS A 111 1.17 -0.79 7.07
C HIS A 111 2.26 0.31 7.15
N PRO A 112 2.21 1.28 8.07
CA PRO A 112 3.21 2.36 8.15
C PRO A 112 4.67 1.90 8.31
N TYR A 113 4.88 0.67 8.77
CA TYR A 113 6.21 0.05 8.91
C TYR A 113 6.62 -0.77 7.68
N ALA A 114 5.78 -0.88 6.65
CA ALA A 114 6.08 -1.57 5.40
C ALA A 114 6.88 -0.66 4.44
N ALA A 115 7.81 0.15 4.97
CA ALA A 115 8.51 1.21 4.24
C ALA A 115 9.24 0.70 2.99
N ARG A 116 9.75 -0.54 3.01
CA ARG A 116 10.42 -1.14 1.84
C ARG A 116 9.49 -1.27 0.64
N ILE A 117 8.26 -1.78 0.82
CA ILE A 117 7.32 -1.91 -0.31
C ILE A 117 6.81 -0.52 -0.74
N SER A 118 6.58 0.41 0.19
CA SER A 118 6.26 1.80 -0.16
C SER A 118 7.35 2.45 -1.01
N ALA A 119 8.63 2.33 -0.61
CA ALA A 119 9.76 2.85 -1.37
C ALA A 119 9.89 2.20 -2.76
N ASN A 120 9.68 0.88 -2.85
CA ASN A 120 9.64 0.19 -4.13
C ASN A 120 8.50 0.67 -5.01
N ALA A 121 7.31 0.88 -4.45
CA ALA A 121 6.14 1.38 -5.16
C ALA A 121 6.36 2.78 -5.72
N ALA A 122 6.88 3.71 -4.91
CA ALA A 122 7.20 5.06 -5.37
C ALA A 122 8.21 5.04 -6.54
N ARG A 123 9.29 4.25 -6.43
CA ARG A 123 10.28 4.10 -7.51
C ARG A 123 9.69 3.48 -8.77
N ALA A 124 8.90 2.42 -8.63
CA ALA A 124 8.27 1.73 -9.75
C ALA A 124 7.28 2.63 -10.48
N CYS A 125 6.45 3.36 -9.73
CA CYS A 125 5.49 4.33 -10.26
C CYS A 125 6.19 5.46 -11.02
N ALA A 126 7.28 5.99 -10.49
CA ALA A 126 8.07 7.02 -11.18
C ALA A 126 8.65 6.49 -12.51
N ALA A 127 9.21 5.27 -12.51
CA ALA A 127 9.77 4.66 -13.71
C ALA A 127 8.71 4.33 -14.78
N ALA A 128 7.53 3.86 -14.35
CA ALA A 128 6.42 3.51 -15.23
C ALA A 128 5.49 4.71 -15.57
N GLN A 129 5.77 5.89 -15.02
CA GLN A 129 4.92 7.09 -15.12
C GLN A 129 3.46 6.84 -14.66
N VAL A 130 3.28 5.99 -13.65
CA VAL A 130 1.99 5.69 -13.04
C VAL A 130 1.79 6.57 -11.81
N PRO A 131 0.62 7.23 -11.64
CA PRO A 131 0.31 7.92 -10.40
C PRO A 131 0.45 7.02 -9.17
N TYR A 132 1.19 7.54 -8.19
CA TYR A 132 1.37 6.93 -6.87
C TYR A 132 0.59 7.72 -5.82
N TRP A 133 -0.48 7.13 -5.30
CA TRP A 133 -1.27 7.64 -4.18
C TRP A 133 -0.98 6.81 -2.92
N ALA A 134 -1.26 7.39 -1.75
CA ALA A 134 -1.04 6.70 -0.49
C ALA A 134 -2.12 6.99 0.55
N LEU A 135 -2.52 5.96 1.29
CA LEU A 135 -3.24 6.11 2.55
C LEU A 135 -2.22 6.07 3.70
N ARG A 136 -2.09 7.19 4.41
CA ARG A 136 -1.14 7.44 5.50
C ARG A 136 -1.90 7.87 6.75
N ARG A 137 -2.42 6.89 7.47
CA ARG A 137 -3.10 7.13 8.75
C ARG A 137 -2.20 7.89 9.73
N ALA A 138 -2.80 8.73 10.56
CA ALA A 138 -2.08 9.45 11.61
C ALA A 138 -1.41 8.49 12.62
N PRO A 139 -0.28 8.87 13.24
CA PRO A 139 0.22 8.19 14.42
C PRO A 139 -0.73 8.40 15.61
N TRP A 140 -0.82 7.39 16.48
CA TRP A 140 -1.35 7.64 17.82
C TRP A 140 -0.48 8.67 18.52
N GLN A 141 -1.12 9.53 19.30
CA GLN A 141 -0.46 10.53 20.13
C GLN A 141 -0.51 10.09 21.60
N PRO A 142 0.55 10.32 22.38
CA PRO A 142 0.52 10.05 23.81
C PRO A 142 -0.55 10.94 24.47
N GLN A 143 -1.29 10.34 25.41
CA GLN A 143 -2.29 11.00 26.23
C GLN A 143 -1.76 11.17 27.66
N HIS A 144 -2.45 11.96 28.47
CA HIS A 144 -2.12 12.09 29.89
C HIS A 144 -2.10 10.70 30.57
N GLY A 145 -1.02 10.39 31.29
CA GLY A 145 -0.81 9.09 31.95
C GLY A 145 -0.06 8.05 31.11
N ASP A 146 0.23 8.31 29.83
CA ASP A 146 1.07 7.41 29.03
C ASP A 146 2.56 7.54 29.39
N ASP A 147 3.24 6.42 29.67
CA ASP A 147 4.72 6.32 29.71
C ASP A 147 5.23 5.73 28.38
N TRP A 148 5.29 6.56 27.34
CA TRP A 148 5.84 6.13 26.05
C TRP A 148 7.34 6.39 25.97
N ARG A 149 8.10 5.34 25.68
CA ARG A 149 9.55 5.39 25.47
C ARG A 149 9.83 5.15 23.99
N MET A 150 10.05 6.25 23.27
CA MET A 150 10.28 6.20 21.82
C MET A 150 11.66 5.63 21.51
N VAL A 151 11.72 4.61 20.66
CA VAL A 151 12.98 3.95 20.27
C VAL A 151 13.13 3.81 18.76
N ASP A 152 14.37 3.81 18.31
CA ASP A 152 14.73 3.56 16.92
C ASP A 152 15.19 2.11 16.75
N GLY A 153 14.42 1.35 15.97
CA GLY A 153 14.75 -0.02 15.60
C GLY A 153 14.84 -1.02 16.76
N TRP A 154 15.26 -2.24 16.43
CA TRP A 154 15.32 -3.37 17.35
C TRP A 154 16.32 -3.15 18.50
N ALA A 155 17.51 -2.62 18.19
CA ALA A 155 18.56 -2.40 19.18
C ALA A 155 18.11 -1.48 20.33
N GLY A 156 17.49 -0.34 20.00
CA GLY A 156 16.96 0.58 21.01
C GLY A 156 15.81 -0.04 21.82
N ALA A 157 14.98 -0.89 21.19
CA ALA A 157 13.93 -1.62 21.90
C ALA A 157 14.52 -2.58 22.93
N ILE A 158 15.53 -3.39 22.55
CA ILE A 158 16.20 -4.36 23.43
C ILE A 158 16.89 -3.67 24.61
N GLU A 159 17.61 -2.58 24.37
CA GLU A 159 18.23 -1.78 25.42
C GLU A 159 17.19 -1.27 26.42
N THR A 160 16.09 -0.72 25.91
CA THR A 160 15.03 -0.13 26.76
C THR A 160 14.28 -1.16 27.58
N ILE A 161 14.10 -2.39 27.07
CA ILE A 161 13.42 -3.47 27.82
C ILE A 161 14.34 -4.22 28.78
N ALA A 162 15.66 -4.00 28.76
CA ALA A 162 16.62 -4.75 29.56
C ALA A 162 16.26 -4.86 31.07
N PRO A 163 15.73 -3.81 31.73
CA PRO A 163 15.35 -3.87 33.15
C PRO A 163 14.10 -4.72 33.46
N PHE A 164 13.31 -5.10 32.46
CA PHE A 164 12.00 -5.73 32.67
C PHE A 164 12.06 -7.25 32.54
N SER A 165 11.49 -7.99 33.51
CA SER A 165 11.47 -9.46 33.47
C SER A 165 10.36 -10.05 32.61
N ARG A 166 9.27 -9.32 32.31
CA ARG A 166 8.13 -9.83 31.53
C ARG A 166 7.73 -8.84 30.46
N VAL A 167 7.99 -9.20 29.20
CA VAL A 167 7.87 -8.30 28.05
C VAL A 167 6.77 -8.80 27.13
N LEU A 168 5.83 -7.91 26.77
CA LEU A 168 4.84 -8.18 25.73
C LEU A 168 5.26 -7.53 24.42
N PHE A 169 5.64 -8.32 23.42
CA PHE A 169 5.87 -7.84 22.06
C PHE A 169 4.61 -7.91 21.22
N THR A 170 4.25 -6.77 20.63
CA THR A 170 3.13 -6.64 19.68
C THR A 170 3.62 -6.24 18.28
N LEU A 171 4.85 -6.63 17.94
CA LEU A 171 5.55 -6.25 16.70
C LEU A 171 5.29 -7.21 15.52
N GLY A 172 4.49 -8.26 15.73
CA GLY A 172 4.28 -9.33 14.75
C GLY A 172 5.42 -10.33 14.78
N ARG A 173 5.94 -10.70 13.60
CA ARG A 173 6.97 -11.75 13.46
C ARG A 173 8.40 -11.30 13.78
N GLU A 174 8.65 -10.01 13.88
CA GLU A 174 10.01 -9.46 14.08
C GLU A 174 10.75 -10.05 15.30
N PRO A 175 10.13 -10.19 16.49
CA PRO A 175 10.80 -10.81 17.64
C PRO A 175 11.07 -12.31 17.49
N LEU A 176 10.40 -13.00 16.55
CA LEU A 176 10.56 -14.45 16.38
C LEU A 176 11.98 -14.83 15.94
N ALA A 177 12.68 -13.91 15.25
CA ALA A 177 14.07 -14.10 14.85
C ALA A 177 15.06 -14.05 16.02
N HIS A 178 14.61 -13.68 17.22
CA HIS A 178 15.46 -13.38 18.39
C HIS A 178 15.05 -14.17 19.63
N LEU A 179 14.20 -15.20 19.51
CA LEU A 179 13.76 -15.98 20.67
C LEU A 179 14.92 -16.68 21.38
N ASP A 180 15.95 -17.08 20.64
CA ASP A 180 17.15 -17.70 21.21
C ASP A 180 18.03 -16.71 21.98
N GLU A 181 17.79 -15.40 21.85
CA GLU A 181 18.55 -14.32 22.50
C GLU A 181 17.89 -13.82 23.80
N VAL A 182 16.80 -14.46 24.24
CA VAL A 182 16.05 -14.02 25.44
C VAL A 182 16.93 -14.13 26.69
N PRO A 183 17.22 -13.01 27.39
CA PRO A 183 18.03 -13.01 28.59
C PRO A 183 17.48 -13.92 29.68
N ALA A 184 18.35 -14.50 30.51
CA ALA A 184 17.97 -15.50 31.51
C ALA A 184 16.91 -15.00 32.52
N HIS A 185 16.91 -13.70 32.84
CA HIS A 185 15.96 -13.07 33.75
C HIS A 185 14.64 -12.63 33.09
N GLN A 186 14.49 -12.81 31.78
CA GLN A 186 13.34 -12.34 31.01
C GLN A 186 12.44 -13.49 30.52
N HIS A 187 11.16 -13.14 30.38
CA HIS A 187 10.15 -13.94 29.73
C HIS A 187 9.45 -13.08 28.68
N TRP A 188 9.48 -13.51 27.43
CA TRP A 188 8.86 -12.80 26.31
C TRP A 188 7.53 -13.44 25.97
N THR A 189 6.51 -12.61 25.77
CA THR A 189 5.28 -13.02 25.06
C THR A 189 5.24 -12.28 23.74
N VAL A 190 5.23 -13.03 22.63
CA VAL A 190 5.20 -12.47 21.28
C VAL A 190 3.83 -12.70 20.67
N ARG A 191 3.14 -11.62 20.30
CA ARG A 191 1.87 -11.67 19.58
C ARG A 191 2.08 -11.51 18.08
N CYS A 192 1.74 -12.55 17.32
CA CYS A 192 1.77 -12.55 15.86
C CYS A 192 0.49 -13.19 15.26
N LEU A 193 0.36 -13.16 13.94
CA LEU A 193 -0.84 -13.60 13.21
C LEU A 193 -0.89 -15.10 12.90
N ASP A 194 0.20 -15.82 13.16
CA ASP A 194 0.35 -17.23 12.86
C ASP A 194 1.09 -17.92 14.00
N ALA A 195 0.74 -19.18 14.27
CA ALA A 195 1.36 -19.98 15.31
C ALA A 195 2.84 -20.23 15.03
N HIS A 196 3.67 -20.08 16.07
CA HIS A 196 5.08 -20.48 16.07
C HIS A 196 5.41 -21.15 17.40
N ALA A 197 6.41 -22.03 17.39
CA ALA A 197 6.92 -22.63 18.61
C ALA A 197 7.57 -21.55 19.49
N GLY A 198 7.29 -21.63 20.79
CA GLY A 198 8.05 -20.93 21.82
C GLY A 198 8.99 -21.90 22.56
N HIS A 199 9.48 -21.46 23.70
CA HIS A 199 10.26 -22.26 24.65
C HIS A 199 10.05 -21.74 26.08
N ALA A 200 10.79 -22.28 27.06
CA ALA A 200 10.57 -21.99 28.48
C ALA A 200 10.56 -20.49 28.86
N ARG A 201 11.26 -19.64 28.10
CA ARG A 201 11.35 -18.19 28.31
C ARG A 201 10.62 -17.35 27.25
N ALA A 202 10.01 -17.99 26.24
CA ALA A 202 9.29 -17.28 25.20
C ALA A 202 7.99 -17.99 24.85
N ARG A 203 6.87 -17.29 25.03
CA ARG A 203 5.55 -17.73 24.59
C ARG A 203 5.19 -16.98 23.31
N VAL A 204 4.81 -17.71 22.26
CA VAL A 204 4.21 -17.10 21.07
C VAL A 204 2.70 -17.30 21.13
N ILE A 205 1.95 -16.23 20.91
CA ILE A 205 0.50 -16.28 20.80
C ILE A 205 0.08 -15.88 19.39
N ASP A 206 -0.77 -16.72 18.80
CA ASP A 206 -1.50 -16.38 17.58
C ASP A 206 -2.77 -15.65 17.98
N ALA A 207 -2.84 -14.37 17.63
CA ALA A 207 -4.04 -13.58 17.86
C ALA A 207 -4.19 -12.50 16.79
N ARG A 208 -5.43 -12.31 16.33
CA ARG A 208 -5.80 -11.31 15.34
C ARG A 208 -6.84 -10.37 15.92
N GLY A 209 -6.62 -9.07 15.70
CA GLY A 209 -7.58 -8.05 16.09
C GLY A 209 -8.84 -8.03 15.21
N PRO A 210 -9.79 -7.12 15.49
CA PRO A 210 -9.66 -6.04 16.47
C PRO A 210 -9.62 -6.55 17.92
N PHE A 211 -8.77 -5.95 18.75
CA PHE A 211 -8.67 -6.27 20.18
C PHE A 211 -9.56 -5.33 20.99
N THR A 212 -10.35 -5.89 21.90
CA THR A 212 -11.23 -5.11 22.79
C THR A 212 -10.45 -4.62 24.01
N LEU A 213 -10.92 -3.53 24.61
CA LEU A 213 -10.31 -2.99 25.84
C LEU A 213 -10.31 -4.02 26.97
N GLU A 214 -11.46 -4.66 27.22
CA GLU A 214 -11.61 -5.69 28.25
C GLU A 214 -10.70 -6.91 27.97
N GLY A 215 -10.63 -7.36 26.72
CA GLY A 215 -9.78 -8.48 26.33
C GLY A 215 -8.29 -8.19 26.54
N GLU A 216 -7.84 -6.98 26.17
CA GLU A 216 -6.45 -6.57 26.43
C GLU A 216 -6.18 -6.43 27.93
N ARG A 217 -7.16 -5.97 28.73
CA ARG A 217 -7.00 -5.85 30.18
C ARG A 217 -6.78 -7.21 30.82
N MET A 218 -7.68 -8.15 30.55
CA MET A 218 -7.56 -9.53 31.03
C MET A 218 -6.24 -10.17 30.59
N PHE A 219 -5.86 -9.97 29.33
CA PHE A 219 -4.63 -10.55 28.79
C PHE A 219 -3.37 -9.97 29.44
N ILE A 220 -3.30 -8.65 29.61
CA ILE A 220 -2.11 -7.97 30.15
C ILE A 220 -1.95 -8.27 31.64
N GLU A 221 -3.04 -8.24 32.41
CA GLU A 221 -3.04 -8.57 33.83
C GLU A 221 -2.64 -10.03 34.07
N ALA A 222 -3.26 -10.98 33.36
CA ALA A 222 -2.93 -12.40 33.46
C ALA A 222 -1.46 -12.66 33.07
N GLY A 223 -0.95 -11.92 32.09
CA GLY A 223 0.44 -11.98 31.65
C GLY A 223 1.45 -11.39 32.63
N ARG A 224 1.01 -10.55 33.57
CA ARG A 224 1.85 -9.77 34.51
C ARG A 224 2.99 -9.04 33.79
N PHE A 225 2.69 -8.43 32.65
CA PHE A 225 3.71 -7.75 31.85
C PHE A 225 4.21 -6.51 32.58
N GLY A 226 5.53 -6.30 32.56
CA GLY A 226 6.15 -5.08 33.07
C GLY A 226 6.33 -4.01 31.99
N VAL A 227 6.23 -4.38 30.71
CA VAL A 227 6.42 -3.46 29.58
C VAL A 227 5.74 -4.00 28.32
N VAL A 228 5.21 -3.10 27.49
CA VAL A 228 4.65 -3.41 26.17
C VAL A 228 5.53 -2.82 25.08
N VAL A 229 5.93 -3.63 24.09
CA VAL A 229 6.66 -3.18 22.91
C VAL A 229 5.71 -3.11 21.73
N SER A 230 5.58 -1.94 21.10
CA SER A 230 4.57 -1.68 20.08
C SER A 230 5.09 -0.86 18.91
N LYS A 231 4.57 -1.15 17.71
CA LYS A 231 4.62 -0.22 16.57
C LYS A 231 3.57 0.86 16.79
N ASN A 232 3.88 2.12 16.45
CA ASN A 232 2.87 3.17 16.38
C ASN A 232 2.02 2.98 15.10
N SER A 233 1.12 2.00 15.10
CA SER A 233 0.34 1.63 13.92
C SER A 233 -0.74 2.67 13.59
N GLY A 234 -1.32 3.35 14.58
CA GLY A 234 -2.27 4.46 14.38
C GLY A 234 -3.65 4.03 13.87
N GLY A 235 -4.12 2.84 14.25
CA GLY A 235 -5.46 2.39 13.89
C GLY A 235 -6.12 1.58 14.99
N ASP A 236 -7.43 1.78 15.14
CA ASP A 236 -8.23 1.43 16.32
C ASP A 236 -8.16 -0.06 16.69
N ALA A 237 -8.06 -0.93 15.68
CA ALA A 237 -8.06 -2.39 15.85
C ALA A 237 -6.98 -2.93 16.80
N THR A 238 -5.94 -2.15 17.10
CA THR A 238 -4.84 -2.56 17.98
C THR A 238 -4.52 -1.54 19.07
N GLU A 239 -5.32 -0.49 19.21
CA GLU A 239 -5.06 0.61 20.15
C GLU A 239 -5.34 0.21 21.60
N ALA A 240 -6.28 -0.70 21.84
CA ALA A 240 -6.73 -1.11 23.18
C ALA A 240 -5.58 -1.41 24.17
N LYS A 241 -4.47 -2.01 23.72
CA LYS A 241 -3.29 -2.28 24.54
C LYS A 241 -2.65 -1.03 25.15
N LEU A 242 -2.72 0.10 24.46
CA LEU A 242 -2.17 1.39 24.90
C LEU A 242 -3.05 1.99 25.99
N ALA A 243 -4.37 1.90 25.82
CA ALA A 243 -5.31 2.32 26.86
C ALA A 243 -5.13 1.48 28.14
N VAL A 244 -4.99 0.17 28.03
CA VAL A 244 -4.72 -0.71 29.18
C VAL A 244 -3.34 -0.43 29.79
N ALA A 245 -2.30 -0.21 28.98
CA ALA A 245 -0.99 0.14 29.50
C ALA A 245 -1.04 1.42 30.34
N ARG A 246 -1.79 2.43 29.88
CA ARG A 246 -2.06 3.66 30.63
C ARG A 246 -2.80 3.41 31.95
N GLU A 247 -3.88 2.64 31.92
CA GLU A 247 -4.66 2.28 33.11
C GLU A 247 -3.79 1.63 34.19
N LEU A 248 -2.83 0.79 33.77
CA LEU A 248 -1.95 0.03 34.64
C LEU A 248 -0.61 0.74 34.94
N GLY A 249 -0.37 1.94 34.40
CA GLY A 249 0.91 2.64 34.53
C GLY A 249 2.09 1.90 33.92
N LEU A 250 1.85 1.06 32.90
CA LEU A 250 2.89 0.27 32.24
C LEU A 250 3.63 1.09 31.17
N PRO A 251 4.96 1.02 31.12
CA PRO A 251 5.72 1.61 30.03
C PRO A 251 5.39 0.94 28.69
N VAL A 252 5.29 1.79 27.66
CA VAL A 252 5.19 1.36 26.27
C VAL A 252 6.46 1.74 25.54
N VAL A 253 7.28 0.76 25.18
CA VAL A 253 8.40 0.94 24.26
C VAL A 253 7.82 1.06 22.86
N MET A 254 7.77 2.28 22.36
CA MET A 254 7.10 2.63 21.12
C MET A 254 8.13 2.78 20.00
N MET A 255 8.05 1.93 18.99
CA MET A 255 8.90 2.04 17.81
C MET A 255 8.61 3.36 17.09
N ARG A 256 9.66 4.03 16.60
CA ARG A 256 9.51 5.17 15.70
C ARG A 256 9.05 4.68 14.32
N ARG A 257 8.12 5.43 13.71
CA ARG A 257 7.72 5.17 12.32
C ARG A 257 8.89 5.47 11.38
N PRO A 258 9.15 4.61 10.39
CA PRO A 258 10.13 4.93 9.35
C PRO A 258 9.65 6.09 8.48
N ALA A 259 10.59 6.77 7.82
CA ALA A 259 10.25 7.70 6.75
C ALA A 259 9.59 6.95 5.59
N LEU A 260 8.54 7.54 5.02
CA LEU A 260 7.83 7.00 3.85
C LEU A 260 8.02 7.95 2.66
N PRO A 261 8.01 7.42 1.42
CA PRO A 261 8.17 8.24 0.23
C PRO A 261 7.01 9.22 0.05
N HIS A 262 7.29 10.32 -0.63
CA HIS A 262 6.27 11.27 -1.07
C HIS A 262 5.28 10.60 -2.03
N ALA A 263 3.99 10.88 -1.86
CA ALA A 263 2.93 10.44 -2.75
C ALA A 263 2.36 11.65 -3.50
N HIS A 264 1.99 11.47 -4.78
CA HIS A 264 1.35 12.54 -5.56
C HIS A 264 0.06 13.02 -4.91
N ARG A 265 -0.64 12.10 -4.23
CA ARG A 265 -1.78 12.38 -3.36
C ARG A 265 -1.72 11.49 -2.13
N ALA A 266 -1.97 12.06 -0.97
CA ALA A 266 -2.00 11.34 0.30
C ALA A 266 -3.36 11.54 0.99
N PHE A 267 -3.85 10.47 1.62
CA PHE A 267 -5.08 10.45 2.40
C PHE A 267 -4.76 10.07 3.83
N VAL A 268 -5.49 10.63 4.79
CA VAL A 268 -5.45 10.17 6.20
C VAL A 268 -6.67 9.32 6.55
N SER A 269 -7.76 9.48 5.79
CA SER A 269 -9.04 8.78 5.94
C SER A 269 -9.21 7.75 4.83
N THR A 270 -9.65 6.56 5.23
CA THR A 270 -9.99 5.47 4.30
C THR A 270 -11.19 5.83 3.42
N GLN A 271 -12.15 6.59 3.95
CA GLN A 271 -13.33 7.00 3.19
C GLN A 271 -12.94 8.00 2.08
N ASP A 272 -12.11 8.99 2.40
CA ASP A 272 -11.66 9.99 1.42
C ASP A 272 -10.89 9.33 0.25
N ALA A 273 -10.14 8.26 0.55
CA ALA A 273 -9.48 7.48 -0.47
C ALA A 273 -10.49 6.74 -1.37
N ILE A 274 -11.53 6.13 -0.79
CA ILE A 274 -12.60 5.46 -1.54
C ILE A 274 -13.34 6.46 -2.44
N ASP A 275 -13.74 7.61 -1.89
CA ASP A 275 -14.46 8.65 -2.63
C ASP A 275 -13.63 9.17 -3.81
N ALA A 276 -12.32 9.38 -3.59
CA ALA A 276 -11.41 9.81 -4.64
C ALA A 276 -11.22 8.76 -5.76
N LEU A 277 -11.23 7.47 -5.42
CA LEU A 277 -11.17 6.40 -6.42
C LEU A 277 -12.47 6.32 -7.23
N ALA A 278 -13.63 6.48 -6.58
CA ALA A 278 -14.93 6.48 -7.26
C ALA A 278 -15.02 7.60 -8.31
N THR A 279 -14.51 8.80 -8.01
CA THR A 279 -14.46 9.90 -8.99
C THR A 279 -13.59 9.56 -10.21
N LEU A 280 -12.46 8.87 -10.03
CA LEU A 280 -11.62 8.45 -11.16
C LEU A 280 -12.33 7.44 -12.06
N VAL A 281 -13.03 6.47 -11.47
CA VAL A 281 -13.74 5.42 -12.22
C VAL A 281 -14.96 5.98 -12.96
N GLN A 282 -15.63 7.00 -12.42
CA GLN A 282 -16.81 7.62 -13.06
C GLN A 282 -16.48 8.58 -14.22
N HIS A 283 -15.23 9.04 -14.32
CA HIS A 283 -14.77 9.96 -15.37
C HIS A 283 -13.92 9.28 -16.46
N THR A 284 -13.87 7.94 -16.46
CA THR A 284 -13.19 7.13 -17.48
C THR A 284 -14.22 6.36 -18.29
#